data_AF-A0A3R7E362-F1
#
_entry.id   AF-A0A3R7E362-F1
#
_cell.length_a   1.000
_cell.length_b   1.000
_cell.length_c   1.000
_cell.angle_alpha   90.00
_cell.angle_beta   90.00
_cell.angle_gamma   90.00
#
_symmetry.space_group_name_H-M   'P 1'
#
loop_
_entity.id
_entity.type
_entity.pdbx_description
1 polymer ?
#
loop_
_entity_poly.entity_id
_entity_poly.type
_entity_poly.pdbx_seq_one_letter_code
_entity_poly.pdbx_strand_id
1 'polypeptide(L)'
;MNWQLHRCAILAALAFAAPVHGEGDLVRGAQAARACMECHSFAPGRHMTGPSLAGIWGRNAGTAAGFARYSDALKRSGLVWDERHLDAWLTNPAAVVPGNAMDFPGINDARTRADLLAYLKAVSSGRVSAPDQRLPNLKEADEASQVIAIRYCGDTYRLTTADGKAHAFWEFNLRFKTDGSAEGPSAGKPVVLGTGMRGDRAAVVFSRPEEISGFIRRQCA
;
A
#
# COMPACT_ATOMS: atom_id res chain seq x y z
N MET A 1 -3.18 -62.22 -55.29
CA MET A 1 -4.53 -61.60 -55.37
C MET A 1 -5.08 -61.53 -53.96
N ASN A 2 -5.64 -60.38 -53.59
CA ASN A 2 -6.31 -60.03 -52.31
C ASN A 2 -5.45 -59.38 -51.22
N TRP A 3 -5.36 -58.06 -51.35
CA TRP A 3 -5.27 -57.09 -50.26
C TRP A 3 -6.41 -57.25 -49.26
N GLN A 4 -6.11 -57.24 -47.96
CA GLN A 4 -7.05 -56.75 -46.94
C GLN A 4 -6.33 -55.76 -46.02
N LEU A 5 -6.79 -54.52 -46.09
CA LEU A 5 -6.35 -53.36 -45.32
C LEU A 5 -6.95 -53.45 -43.90
N HIS A 6 -6.11 -53.45 -42.87
CA HIS A 6 -6.57 -53.24 -41.49
C HIS A 6 -6.45 -51.75 -41.15
N ARG A 7 -7.60 -51.15 -40.86
CA ARG A 7 -7.76 -49.73 -40.52
C ARG A 7 -7.21 -49.50 -39.11
N CYS A 8 -6.11 -48.77 -38.97
CA CYS A 8 -5.69 -48.19 -37.69
C CYS A 8 -6.73 -47.14 -37.27
N ALA A 9 -7.50 -47.44 -36.22
CA ALA A 9 -8.30 -46.43 -35.52
C ALA A 9 -7.39 -45.68 -34.55
N ILE A 10 -6.99 -44.46 -34.91
CA ILE A 10 -6.27 -43.54 -34.02
C ILE A 10 -7.32 -42.85 -33.15
N LEU A 11 -7.39 -43.24 -31.87
CA LEU A 11 -8.10 -42.50 -30.84
C LEU A 11 -7.32 -41.20 -30.56
N ALA A 12 -7.79 -40.08 -31.10
CA ALA A 12 -7.28 -38.76 -30.77
C ALA A 12 -7.72 -38.38 -29.35
N ALA A 13 -6.82 -38.52 -28.37
CA ALA A 13 -7.02 -37.99 -27.03
C ALA A 13 -6.91 -36.45 -27.09
N LEU A 14 -8.06 -35.77 -27.02
CA LEU A 14 -8.12 -34.33 -26.81
C LEU A 14 -7.63 -34.02 -25.38
N ALA A 15 -6.37 -33.66 -25.26
CA ALA A 15 -5.83 -33.08 -24.03
C ALA A 15 -6.44 -31.68 -23.84
N PHE A 16 -7.42 -31.57 -22.95
CA PHE A 16 -7.85 -30.28 -22.41
C PHE A 16 -6.68 -29.70 -21.60
N ALA A 17 -5.92 -28.79 -22.19
CA ALA A 17 -5.01 -27.94 -21.44
C ALA A 17 -5.87 -27.01 -20.58
N ALA A 18 -6.01 -27.34 -19.29
CA ALA A 18 -6.52 -26.38 -18.31
C ALA A 18 -5.60 -25.14 -18.32
N PRO A 19 -6.14 -23.92 -18.17
CA PRO A 19 -5.30 -22.76 -18.02
C PRO A 19 -4.48 -22.94 -16.74
N VAL A 20 -3.17 -23.08 -16.90
CA VAL A 20 -2.22 -22.95 -15.80
C VAL A 20 -2.31 -21.50 -15.35
N HIS A 21 -3.04 -21.26 -14.25
CA HIS A 21 -2.86 -20.04 -13.49
C HIS A 21 -1.43 -20.10 -12.97
N GLY A 22 -0.52 -19.40 -13.66
CA GLY A 22 0.87 -19.31 -13.25
C GLY A 22 0.93 -18.85 -11.81
N GLU A 23 1.73 -19.53 -11.00
CA GLU A 23 1.98 -19.19 -9.61
C GLU A 23 2.41 -17.71 -9.55
N GLY A 24 1.59 -16.86 -8.94
CA GLY A 24 1.80 -15.41 -8.94
C GLY A 24 3.16 -15.05 -8.34
N ASP A 25 3.83 -14.06 -8.93
CA ASP A 25 5.14 -13.59 -8.52
C ASP A 25 5.04 -12.61 -7.35
N LEU A 26 5.66 -12.96 -6.23
CA LEU A 26 5.58 -12.18 -5.00
C LEU A 26 6.25 -10.81 -5.11
N VAL A 27 7.29 -10.65 -5.93
CA VAL A 27 7.99 -9.37 -6.12
C VAL A 27 7.13 -8.43 -6.94
N ARG A 28 6.56 -8.90 -8.06
CA ARG A 28 5.61 -8.11 -8.86
C ARG A 28 4.32 -7.83 -8.08
N GLY A 29 3.86 -8.79 -7.28
CA GLY A 29 2.72 -8.62 -6.40
C GLY A 29 2.94 -7.56 -5.33
N ALA A 30 4.13 -7.50 -4.73
CA ALA A 30 4.51 -6.43 -3.81
C ALA A 30 4.52 -5.05 -4.50
N GLN A 31 4.98 -4.98 -5.76
CA GLN A 31 4.92 -3.76 -6.55
C GLN A 31 3.48 -3.33 -6.83
N ALA A 32 2.60 -4.27 -7.20
CA ALA A 32 1.17 -4.01 -7.42
C ALA A 32 0.46 -3.57 -6.13
N ALA A 33 0.84 -4.14 -4.98
CA ALA A 33 0.27 -3.80 -3.67
C ALA A 33 0.50 -2.34 -3.27
N ARG A 34 1.47 -1.63 -3.88
CA ARG A 34 1.73 -0.20 -3.61
C ARG A 34 0.51 0.67 -3.92
N ALA A 35 -0.28 0.32 -4.93
CA ALA A 35 -1.52 1.03 -5.24
C ALA A 35 -2.53 0.96 -4.09
N CYS A 36 -2.54 -0.14 -3.33
CA CYS A 36 -3.41 -0.33 -2.18
C CYS A 36 -2.95 0.49 -0.96
N MET A 37 -1.64 0.78 -0.86
CA MET A 37 -1.05 1.44 0.32
C MET A 37 -1.43 2.90 0.49
N GLU A 38 -1.93 3.53 -0.58
CA GLU A 38 -2.44 4.91 -0.51
C GLU A 38 -3.64 5.02 0.45
N CYS A 39 -4.46 3.96 0.50
CA CYS A 39 -5.70 3.94 1.27
C CYS A 39 -5.73 2.90 2.37
N HIS A 40 -4.88 1.88 2.33
CA HIS A 40 -4.94 0.75 3.25
C HIS A 40 -3.62 0.52 3.97
N SER A 41 -3.71 0.09 5.23
CA SER A 41 -2.55 -0.49 5.90
C SER A 41 -2.51 -2.02 5.80
N PHE A 42 -1.32 -2.61 5.83
CA PHE A 42 -1.09 -4.04 6.07
C PHE A 42 -0.77 -4.36 7.55
N ALA A 43 -0.66 -3.35 8.41
CA ALA A 43 -0.48 -3.54 9.85
C ALA A 43 -1.83 -3.87 10.53
N PRO A 44 -1.91 -4.89 11.41
CA PRO A 44 -3.13 -5.22 12.14
C PRO A 44 -3.69 -4.03 12.91
N GLY A 45 -5.01 -3.80 12.81
CA GLY A 45 -5.71 -2.72 13.53
C GLY A 45 -5.41 -1.29 13.05
N ARG A 46 -4.44 -1.09 12.14
CA ARG A 46 -4.12 0.23 11.61
C ARG A 46 -5.01 0.55 10.41
N HIS A 47 -6.05 1.34 10.63
CA HIS A 47 -6.94 1.79 9.58
C HIS A 47 -6.47 3.11 8.96
N MET A 48 -6.74 3.29 7.66
CA MET A 48 -6.48 4.51 6.91
C MET A 48 -7.80 4.98 6.28
N THR A 49 -7.80 5.54 5.07
CA THR A 49 -9.03 5.78 4.31
C THR A 49 -9.87 4.52 4.21
N GLY A 50 -9.22 3.39 3.91
CA GLY A 50 -9.79 2.03 3.96
C GLY A 50 -9.37 1.23 5.20
N PRO A 51 -9.98 0.05 5.41
CA PRO A 51 -9.65 -0.86 6.50
C PRO A 51 -8.24 -1.45 6.36
N SER A 52 -7.70 -2.02 7.44
CA SER A 52 -6.45 -2.79 7.36
C SER A 52 -6.66 -4.06 6.53
N LEU A 53 -5.70 -4.36 5.65
CA LEU A 53 -5.63 -5.59 4.85
C LEU A 53 -4.88 -6.70 5.59
N ALA A 54 -4.39 -6.47 6.82
CA ALA A 54 -3.83 -7.51 7.66
C ALA A 54 -4.84 -8.65 7.83
N GLY A 55 -4.42 -9.88 7.55
CA GLY A 55 -5.28 -11.06 7.63
C GLY A 55 -6.56 -10.94 6.80
N ILE A 56 -6.47 -10.36 5.59
CA ILE A 56 -7.65 -10.23 4.71
C ILE A 56 -8.12 -11.58 4.20
N TRP A 57 -7.21 -12.53 3.97
CA TRP A 57 -7.56 -13.83 3.39
C TRP A 57 -8.51 -14.62 4.30
N GLY A 58 -9.65 -15.05 3.74
CA GLY A 58 -10.71 -15.78 4.45
C GLY A 58 -11.60 -14.92 5.35
N ARG A 59 -11.37 -13.60 5.44
CA ARG A 59 -12.20 -12.70 6.26
C ARG A 59 -13.49 -12.34 5.52
N ASN A 60 -14.60 -12.22 6.24
CA ASN A 60 -15.84 -11.67 5.70
C ASN A 60 -15.65 -10.22 5.25
N ALA A 61 -16.25 -9.85 4.12
CA ALA A 61 -16.25 -8.48 3.65
C ALA A 61 -17.00 -7.56 4.62
N GLY A 62 -16.47 -6.36 4.86
CA GLY A 62 -17.12 -5.39 5.75
C GLY A 62 -16.93 -5.64 7.25
N THR A 63 -16.01 -6.52 7.67
CA THR A 63 -15.90 -6.94 9.08
C THR A 63 -14.51 -6.72 9.71
N ALA A 64 -13.63 -5.89 9.15
CA ALA A 64 -12.38 -5.57 9.85
C ALA A 64 -12.70 -4.87 11.17
N ALA A 65 -12.31 -5.49 12.29
CA ALA A 65 -12.52 -4.96 13.63
C ALA A 65 -11.91 -3.55 13.75
N GLY A 66 -12.66 -2.61 14.30
CA GLY A 66 -12.22 -1.21 14.46
C GLY A 66 -12.52 -0.29 13.27
N PHE A 67 -12.94 -0.82 12.11
CA PHE A 67 -13.30 0.01 10.95
C PHE A 67 -14.82 0.17 10.79
N ALA A 68 -15.37 1.29 11.26
CA ALA A 68 -16.81 1.55 11.20
C ALA A 68 -17.32 2.06 9.84
N ARG A 69 -16.45 2.68 9.03
CA ARG A 69 -16.79 3.43 7.81
C ARG A 69 -17.00 2.57 6.55
N TYR A 70 -17.38 1.30 6.73
CA TYR A 70 -17.77 0.48 5.58
C TYR A 70 -19.08 1.00 4.98
N SER A 71 -19.15 1.00 3.65
CA SER A 71 -20.43 1.14 2.94
C SER A 71 -21.40 0.04 3.36
N ASP A 72 -22.65 0.42 3.48
CA ASP A 72 -23.78 -0.48 3.71
C ASP A 72 -23.86 -1.63 2.69
N ALA A 73 -23.56 -1.34 1.42
CA ALA A 73 -23.52 -2.35 0.36
C ALA A 73 -22.50 -3.45 0.65
N LEU A 74 -21.26 -3.08 0.99
CA LEU A 74 -20.20 -4.05 1.29
C LEU A 74 -20.49 -4.86 2.57
N LYS A 75 -21.05 -4.24 3.61
CA LYS A 75 -21.47 -4.94 4.85
C LYS A 75 -22.50 -6.04 4.57
N ARG A 76 -23.41 -5.82 3.62
CA ARG A 76 -24.48 -6.76 3.26
C ARG A 76 -24.12 -7.73 2.13
N SER A 77 -22.93 -7.62 1.56
CA SER A 77 -22.53 -8.40 0.38
C SER A 77 -22.45 -9.91 0.62
N GLY A 78 -22.21 -10.34 1.86
CA GLY A 78 -22.00 -11.76 2.19
C GLY A 78 -20.71 -12.37 1.62
N LEU A 79 -19.83 -11.54 1.03
CA LEU A 79 -18.58 -12.01 0.45
C LEU A 79 -17.59 -12.47 1.52
N VAL A 80 -16.83 -13.51 1.17
CA VAL A 80 -15.64 -13.95 1.89
C VAL A 80 -14.44 -13.67 1.01
N TRP A 81 -13.38 -13.07 1.56
CA TRP A 81 -12.17 -12.75 0.80
C TRP A 81 -11.32 -13.99 0.54
N ASP A 82 -11.77 -14.81 -0.41
CA ASP A 82 -10.99 -15.87 -1.04
C ASP A 82 -10.41 -15.41 -2.39
N GLU A 83 -9.68 -16.31 -3.05
CA GLU A 83 -9.01 -16.04 -4.32
C GLU A 83 -9.99 -15.59 -5.41
N ARG A 84 -11.15 -16.24 -5.51
CA ARG A 84 -12.14 -15.97 -6.55
C ARG A 84 -12.80 -14.61 -6.33
N HIS A 85 -13.25 -14.34 -5.10
CA HIS A 85 -13.92 -13.09 -4.80
C HIS A 85 -12.95 -11.90 -4.81
N LEU A 86 -11.70 -12.09 -4.38
CA LEU A 86 -10.69 -11.05 -4.48
C LEU A 86 -10.29 -10.77 -5.94
N ASP A 87 -10.17 -11.78 -6.81
CA ASP A 87 -9.88 -11.54 -8.23
C ASP A 87 -10.99 -10.72 -8.91
N ALA A 88 -12.25 -11.10 -8.69
CA ALA A 88 -13.40 -10.37 -9.21
C ALA A 88 -13.45 -8.94 -8.64
N TRP A 89 -13.24 -8.80 -7.33
CA TRP A 89 -13.21 -7.51 -6.64
C TRP A 89 -12.12 -6.59 -7.19
N LEU A 90 -10.91 -7.11 -7.38
CA LEU A 90 -9.78 -6.37 -7.94
C LEU A 90 -9.96 -6.06 -9.43
N THR A 91 -10.78 -6.82 -10.16
CA THR A 91 -11.10 -6.53 -11.55
C THR A 91 -11.99 -5.30 -11.67
N ASN A 92 -13.09 -5.24 -10.90
CA ASN A 92 -14.01 -4.10 -10.89
C ASN A 92 -14.86 -4.11 -9.60
N PRO A 93 -14.46 -3.35 -8.55
CA PRO A 93 -15.18 -3.33 -7.27
C PRO A 93 -16.62 -2.84 -7.41
N ALA A 94 -16.85 -1.81 -8.24
CA ALA A 94 -18.16 -1.21 -8.45
C ALA A 94 -19.15 -2.18 -9.12
N ALA A 95 -18.66 -3.08 -9.98
CA ALA A 95 -19.48 -4.13 -10.59
C ALA A 95 -19.78 -5.27 -9.59
N VAL A 96 -18.81 -5.65 -8.76
CA VAL A 96 -19.00 -6.75 -7.79
C VAL A 96 -19.92 -6.35 -6.64
N VAL A 97 -19.75 -5.15 -6.09
CA VAL A 97 -20.65 -4.60 -5.07
C VAL A 97 -21.03 -3.17 -5.46
N PRO A 98 -22.15 -2.98 -6.18
CA PRO A 98 -22.67 -1.66 -6.49
C PRO A 98 -22.95 -0.86 -5.20
N GLY A 99 -22.52 0.41 -5.18
CA GLY A 99 -22.66 1.28 -4.00
C GLY A 99 -21.64 1.03 -2.89
N ASN A 100 -20.57 0.27 -3.15
CA ASN A 100 -19.43 0.22 -2.25
C ASN A 100 -18.69 1.58 -2.24
N ALA A 101 -18.01 1.89 -1.13
CA ALA A 101 -17.31 3.18 -0.95
C ALA A 101 -15.83 3.16 -1.40
N MET A 102 -15.33 2.05 -1.96
CA MET A 102 -13.95 1.96 -2.46
C MET A 102 -13.90 2.51 -3.88
N ASP A 103 -13.48 3.77 -4.01
CA ASP A 103 -13.26 4.43 -5.30
C ASP A 103 -11.95 3.94 -5.93
N PHE A 104 -12.02 2.77 -6.56
CA PHE A 104 -10.90 2.15 -7.23
C PHE A 104 -11.36 1.60 -8.60
N PRO A 105 -10.70 1.99 -9.70
CA PRO A 105 -11.15 1.62 -11.04
C PRO A 105 -10.98 0.13 -11.38
N GLY A 106 -10.19 -0.61 -10.59
CA GLY A 106 -9.86 -2.00 -10.85
C GLY A 106 -8.53 -2.19 -11.60
N ILE A 107 -8.13 -3.45 -11.74
CA ILE A 107 -6.90 -3.89 -12.41
C ILE A 107 -7.30 -4.82 -13.55
N ASN A 108 -7.29 -4.33 -14.79
CA ASN A 108 -7.71 -5.11 -15.95
C ASN A 108 -6.73 -6.23 -16.29
N ASP A 109 -5.43 -6.02 -16.07
CA ASP A 109 -4.41 -7.02 -16.36
C ASP A 109 -4.49 -8.22 -15.40
N ALA A 110 -4.87 -9.38 -15.93
CA ALA A 110 -5.08 -10.60 -15.15
C ALA A 110 -3.78 -11.09 -14.48
N ARG A 111 -2.62 -10.88 -15.12
CA ARG A 111 -1.33 -11.28 -14.55
C ARG A 111 -0.99 -10.44 -13.32
N THR A 112 -1.18 -9.12 -13.40
CA THR A 112 -0.99 -8.21 -12.26
C THR A 112 -1.91 -8.57 -11.10
N ARG A 113 -3.17 -8.94 -11.37
CA ARG A 113 -4.08 -9.43 -10.32
C ARG A 113 -3.59 -10.74 -9.70
N ALA A 114 -3.18 -11.72 -10.50
CA ALA A 114 -2.66 -12.99 -10.00
C ALA A 114 -1.41 -12.79 -9.11
N ASP A 115 -0.47 -11.95 -9.54
CA ASP A 115 0.72 -11.58 -8.76
C ASP A 115 0.32 -10.90 -7.43
N LEU A 116 -0.64 -9.95 -7.45
CA LEU A 116 -1.16 -9.28 -6.26
C LEU A 116 -1.86 -10.26 -5.30
N LEU A 117 -2.70 -11.15 -5.81
CA LEU A 117 -3.40 -12.16 -5.00
C LEU A 117 -2.41 -13.11 -4.31
N ALA A 118 -1.39 -13.58 -5.03
CA ALA A 118 -0.33 -14.40 -4.46
C ALA A 118 0.38 -13.66 -3.31
N TYR A 119 0.67 -12.37 -3.50
CA TYR A 119 1.26 -11.53 -2.48
C TYR A 119 0.36 -11.34 -1.25
N LEU A 120 -0.92 -10.98 -1.44
CA LEU A 120 -1.89 -10.81 -0.35
C LEU A 120 -2.07 -12.10 0.47
N LYS A 121 -2.07 -13.27 -0.19
CA LYS A 121 -2.14 -14.59 0.45
C LYS A 121 -0.88 -14.88 1.26
N ALA A 122 0.30 -14.59 0.71
CA ALA A 122 1.58 -14.78 1.39
C ALA A 122 1.70 -13.90 2.64
N VAL A 123 1.32 -12.62 2.53
CA VAL A 123 1.30 -11.69 3.67
C VAL A 123 0.28 -12.11 4.73
N SER A 124 -0.93 -12.49 4.33
CA SER A 124 -1.97 -12.92 5.28
C SER A 124 -1.60 -14.21 6.03
N SER A 125 -0.78 -15.07 5.43
CA SER A 125 -0.29 -16.31 6.05
C SER A 125 1.06 -16.15 6.78
N GLY A 126 1.61 -14.93 6.82
CA GLY A 126 2.91 -14.67 7.44
C GLY A 126 4.12 -15.27 6.69
N ARG A 127 3.93 -15.80 5.48
CA ARG A 127 5.02 -16.34 4.65
C ARG A 127 5.94 -15.25 4.13
N VAL A 128 5.42 -14.04 3.98
CA VAL A 128 6.18 -12.84 3.59
C VAL A 128 5.75 -11.71 4.51
N SER A 129 6.71 -10.91 4.98
CA SER A 129 6.39 -9.70 5.72
C SER A 129 5.59 -8.75 4.84
N ALA A 130 4.54 -8.16 5.41
CA ALA A 130 3.85 -7.05 4.78
C ALA A 130 4.86 -5.97 4.35
N PRO A 131 4.57 -5.20 3.29
CA PRO A 131 5.40 -4.07 2.92
C PRO A 131 5.45 -3.14 4.13
N ASP A 132 6.66 -2.74 4.50
CA ASP A 132 6.81 -1.91 5.68
C ASP A 132 6.15 -0.56 5.45
N GLN A 133 4.97 -0.41 6.04
CA GLN A 133 4.24 0.85 6.15
C GLN A 133 4.38 1.45 7.54
N ARG A 134 5.08 0.76 8.44
CA ARG A 134 5.53 1.35 9.68
C ARG A 134 6.47 2.47 9.25
N LEU A 135 6.26 3.65 9.82
CA LEU A 135 7.36 4.60 9.77
C LEU A 135 8.53 3.90 10.48
N PRO A 136 9.77 3.98 9.95
CA PRO A 136 10.92 3.46 10.67
C PRO A 136 10.94 4.08 12.07
N ASN A 137 11.59 3.43 13.04
CA ASN A 137 11.77 4.05 14.36
C ASN A 137 12.50 5.39 14.16
N LEU A 138 11.77 6.50 14.31
CA LEU A 138 12.25 7.84 13.99
C LEU A 138 13.29 8.32 15.02
N LYS A 139 13.46 7.61 16.14
CA LYS A 139 14.59 7.84 17.07
C LYS A 139 15.92 7.36 16.51
N GLU A 140 15.88 6.46 15.54
CA GLU A 140 17.05 5.87 14.87
C GLU A 140 17.28 6.52 13.50
N ALA A 141 16.63 7.65 13.21
CA ALA A 141 16.82 8.39 11.98
C ALA A 141 18.29 8.75 11.77
N ASP A 142 18.78 8.58 10.54
CA ASP A 142 20.13 8.97 10.15
C ASP A 142 20.28 10.50 10.08
N GLU A 143 21.52 10.95 9.96
CA GLU A 143 21.84 12.39 9.89
C GLU A 143 21.22 13.08 8.66
N ALA A 144 21.02 12.34 7.58
CA ALA A 144 20.39 12.85 6.36
C ALA A 144 18.87 13.08 6.53
N SER A 145 18.24 12.42 7.49
CA SER A 145 16.80 12.55 7.77
C SER A 145 16.51 13.42 9.00
N GLN A 146 17.50 13.63 9.87
CA GLN A 146 17.36 14.46 11.06
C GLN A 146 17.33 15.95 10.71
N VAL A 147 16.18 16.61 10.84
CA VAL A 147 16.04 18.05 10.57
C VAL A 147 16.55 18.86 11.75
N ILE A 148 17.46 19.81 11.48
CA ILE A 148 18.06 20.71 12.47
C ILE A 148 17.61 22.17 12.31
N ALA A 149 17.09 22.55 11.15
CA ALA A 149 16.49 23.86 10.94
C ALA A 149 15.42 23.85 9.85
N ILE A 150 14.41 24.70 10.00
CA ILE A 150 13.42 24.97 8.95
C ILE A 150 13.32 26.48 8.77
N ARG A 151 13.64 26.95 7.56
CA ARG A 151 13.44 28.34 7.16
C ARG A 151 12.26 28.45 6.21
N TYR A 152 11.43 29.47 6.42
CA TYR A 152 10.32 29.79 5.52
C TYR A 152 10.52 31.19 4.94
N CYS A 153 10.44 31.31 3.62
CA CYS A 153 10.52 32.57 2.89
C CYS A 153 9.65 32.49 1.64
N GLY A 154 8.79 33.48 1.42
CA GLY A 154 7.84 33.46 0.31
C GLY A 154 6.91 32.25 0.43
N ASP A 155 6.95 31.37 -0.57
CA ASP A 155 6.16 30.14 -0.69
C ASP A 155 6.99 28.87 -0.44
N THR A 156 8.21 29.01 0.09
CA THR A 156 9.20 27.94 0.13
C THR A 156 9.69 27.67 1.54
N TYR A 157 9.63 26.39 1.94
CA TYR A 157 10.32 25.87 3.10
C TYR A 157 11.68 25.31 2.69
N ARG A 158 12.72 25.70 3.42
CA ARG A 158 14.07 25.15 3.31
C ARG A 158 14.41 24.39 4.58
N LEU A 159 14.45 23.07 4.48
CA LEU A 159 14.92 22.18 5.54
C LEU A 159 16.44 22.12 5.52
N THR A 160 17.07 22.10 6.68
CA THR A 160 18.48 21.73 6.84
C THR A 160 18.56 20.49 7.70
N THR A 161 19.28 19.48 7.22
CA THR A 161 19.47 18.17 7.87
C THR A 161 20.80 18.14 8.62
N ALA A 162 20.96 17.19 9.55
CA ALA A 162 22.14 17.10 10.41
C ALA A 162 23.42 16.80 9.63
N ASP A 163 23.31 16.16 8.46
CA ASP A 163 24.41 15.99 7.49
C ASP A 163 24.81 17.29 6.76
N GLY A 164 24.19 18.43 7.10
CA GLY A 164 24.47 19.75 6.55
C GLY A 164 23.80 20.05 5.21
N LYS A 165 22.99 19.13 4.65
CA LYS A 165 22.29 19.37 3.39
C LYS A 165 21.07 20.26 3.58
N ALA A 166 20.72 20.99 2.52
CA ALA A 166 19.53 21.81 2.47
C ALA A 166 18.58 21.32 1.37
N HIS A 167 17.30 21.21 1.72
CA HIS A 167 16.25 20.74 0.83
C HIS A 167 15.13 21.78 0.76
N ALA A 168 14.78 22.22 -0.45
CA ALA A 168 13.73 23.20 -0.68
C ALA A 168 12.44 22.51 -1.11
N PHE A 169 11.33 22.92 -0.51
CA PHE A 169 10.00 22.44 -0.83
C PHE A 169 9.06 23.63 -0.97
N TRP A 170 8.29 23.64 -2.05
CA TRP A 170 7.12 24.50 -2.15
C TRP A 170 6.15 24.18 -1.01
N GLU A 171 5.45 25.18 -0.47
CA GLU A 171 4.63 25.05 0.75
C GLU A 171 3.54 23.98 0.66
N PHE A 172 3.00 23.71 -0.53
CA PHE A 172 2.01 22.65 -0.75
C PHE A 172 2.61 21.24 -0.78
N ASN A 173 3.92 21.13 -0.95
CA ASN A 173 4.65 19.86 -1.03
C ASN A 173 5.29 19.43 0.29
N LEU A 174 5.33 20.31 1.29
CA LEU A 174 5.83 19.98 2.63
C LEU A 174 4.67 19.85 3.63
N ARG A 175 4.56 18.69 4.27
CA ARG A 175 3.57 18.46 5.34
C ARG A 175 4.24 18.47 6.70
N PHE A 176 3.59 19.08 7.68
CA PHE A 176 3.97 18.95 9.09
C PHE A 176 3.07 17.92 9.77
N LYS A 177 3.67 16.98 10.49
CA LYS A 177 2.99 15.89 11.18
C LYS A 177 3.54 15.74 12.60
N THR A 178 2.81 15.01 13.43
CA THR A 178 3.26 14.62 14.76
C THR A 178 3.20 13.11 14.93
N ASP A 179 4.18 12.58 15.65
CA ASP A 179 4.20 11.20 16.13
C ASP A 179 4.75 11.18 17.56
N GLY A 180 3.84 11.12 18.53
CA GLY A 180 4.19 11.05 19.96
C GLY A 180 4.37 9.62 20.47
N SER A 181 4.45 8.62 19.59
CA SER A 181 4.59 7.22 19.98
C SER A 181 6.00 6.89 20.46
N ALA A 182 6.20 5.65 20.96
CA ALA A 182 7.51 5.16 21.35
C ALA A 182 8.52 5.14 20.19
N GLU A 183 8.03 5.07 18.95
CA GLU A 183 8.79 5.00 17.69
C GLU A 183 8.83 6.35 16.96
N GLY A 184 8.12 7.37 17.48
CA GLY A 184 8.19 8.74 16.98
C GLY A 184 9.55 9.38 17.26
N PRO A 185 9.84 10.54 16.66
CA PRO A 185 11.11 11.23 16.85
C PRO A 185 11.31 11.63 18.31
N SER A 186 12.59 11.79 18.70
CA SER A 186 12.89 12.37 20.00
C SER A 186 12.47 13.84 20.07
N ALA A 187 12.14 14.34 21.26
CA ALA A 187 11.78 15.74 21.45
C ALA A 187 12.88 16.68 20.94
N GLY A 188 12.50 17.73 20.22
CA GLY A 188 13.42 18.66 19.56
C GLY A 188 14.24 18.09 18.40
N LYS A 189 13.96 16.85 17.97
CA LYS A 189 14.67 16.16 16.89
C LYS A 189 13.71 15.74 15.76
N PRO A 190 13.08 16.70 15.04
CA PRO A 190 12.16 16.37 13.97
C PRO A 190 12.83 15.63 12.81
N VAL A 191 12.10 14.71 12.17
CA VAL A 191 12.62 13.86 11.08
C VAL A 191 11.88 14.13 9.79
N VAL A 192 12.61 14.31 8.68
CA VAL A 192 12.03 14.42 7.35
C VAL A 192 11.85 13.04 6.72
N LEU A 193 10.69 12.82 6.13
CA LEU A 193 10.34 11.61 5.39
C LEU A 193 9.95 11.98 3.96
N GLY A 194 10.55 11.31 2.97
CA GLY A 194 10.12 11.42 1.58
C GLY A 194 8.72 10.80 1.41
N THR A 195 7.79 11.53 0.79
CA THR A 195 6.39 11.08 0.60
C THR A 195 5.90 11.14 -0.85
N GLY A 196 6.77 11.52 -1.80
CA GLY A 196 6.48 11.51 -3.23
C GLY A 196 7.28 10.45 -3.99
N MET A 197 6.67 9.80 -4.98
CA MET A 197 7.39 8.88 -5.88
C MET A 197 8.48 9.59 -6.71
N ARG A 198 8.43 10.93 -6.81
CA ARG A 198 9.40 11.78 -7.51
C ARG A 198 10.34 12.54 -6.58
N GLY A 199 10.26 12.33 -5.26
CA GLY A 199 11.09 13.04 -4.26
C GLY A 199 10.73 14.52 -4.05
N ASP A 200 9.66 15.00 -4.68
CA ASP A 200 9.21 16.40 -4.65
C ASP A 200 8.36 16.76 -3.43
N ARG A 201 7.87 15.74 -2.70
CA ARG A 201 7.05 15.89 -1.50
C ARG A 201 7.70 15.25 -0.29
N ALA A 202 7.58 15.92 0.86
CA ALA A 202 8.10 15.45 2.11
C ALA A 202 7.14 15.72 3.27
N ALA A 203 7.32 14.99 4.36
CA ALA A 203 6.72 15.31 5.64
C ALA A 203 7.80 15.48 6.70
N VAL A 204 7.74 16.55 7.48
CA VAL A 204 8.52 16.67 8.71
C VAL A 204 7.66 16.20 9.88
N VAL A 205 8.14 15.20 10.60
CA VAL A 205 7.47 14.62 11.76
C VAL A 205 8.11 15.18 13.03
N PHE A 206 7.28 15.75 13.89
CA PHE A 206 7.65 16.27 15.21
C PHE A 206 7.17 15.33 16.31
N SER A 207 7.76 15.40 17.49
CA SER A 207 7.32 14.57 18.61
C SER A 207 6.01 15.10 19.22
N ARG A 208 5.79 16.41 19.13
CA ARG A 208 4.59 17.10 19.65
C ARG A 208 4.20 18.32 18.78
N PRO A 209 2.91 18.72 18.77
CA PRO A 209 2.46 19.86 17.96
C PRO A 209 3.16 21.19 18.31
N GLU A 210 3.50 21.41 19.58
CA GLU A 210 4.07 22.65 20.08
C GLU A 210 5.47 22.93 19.51
N GLU A 211 6.17 21.89 19.04
CA GLU A 211 7.49 22.02 18.43
C GLU A 211 7.42 22.69 17.05
N ILE A 212 6.31 22.53 16.31
CA ILE A 212 6.22 22.89 14.89
C ILE A 212 6.49 24.39 14.69
N SER A 213 5.71 25.25 15.35
CA SER A 213 5.85 26.70 15.20
C SER A 213 7.16 27.22 15.77
N GLY A 214 7.68 26.60 16.83
CA GLY A 214 8.96 26.99 17.44
C GLY A 214 10.18 26.66 16.57
N PHE A 215 10.06 25.64 15.71
CA PHE A 215 11.16 25.18 14.86
C PHE A 215 11.27 25.93 13.52
N ILE A 216 10.17 26.53 13.05
CA ILE A 216 10.12 27.25 11.77
C ILE A 216 10.50 28.71 11.98
N ARG A 217 11.57 29.16 11.29
CA ARG A 217 12.01 30.56 11.29
C ARG A 217 11.65 31.24 9.98
N ARG A 218 10.99 32.40 10.05
CA ARG A 218 10.75 33.25 8.88
C ARG A 218 12.05 33.99 8.52
N GLN A 219 12.76 33.53 7.50
CA GLN A 219 14.07 34.06 7.11
C GLN A 219 14.38 33.76 5.65
N CYS A 220 14.71 34.82 4.89
CA CYS A 220 15.02 34.74 3.45
C CYS A 220 16.52 34.67 3.12
N ALA A 221 17.40 35.04 4.06
CA ALA A 221 18.86 35.00 3.94
C ALA A 221 19.45 33.79 4.69
#